data_AF-A0A2P4Y404-F1
#
_entry.id   AF-A0A2P4Y404-F1
#
_cell.length_a   1.000
_cell.length_b   1.000
_cell.length_c   1.000
_cell.angle_alpha   90.00
_cell.angle_beta   90.00
_cell.angle_gamma   90.00
#
_symmetry.space_group_name_H-M   'P 1'
#
loop_
_entity.id
_entity.type
_entity.pdbx_description
1 polymer ?
#
loop_
_entity_poly.entity_id
_entity_poly.type
_entity_poly.pdbx_seq_one_letter_code
_entity_poly.pdbx_strand_id
1 'polypeptide(L)'
;LCAELTDGSTVVSEVNVRSPFMPDEEVEPHSGSDSSTNSSSGTPPPTPPKPESQKEKIKKASIKRVYLENPNVEAFQPAVRAIEDADIIILSPGGFYTSIIATLLVPGIRDAIARSAGATVYVSNVTTQNGQTDGYTLEKTLEVLSTYLGTNAIDYVIANNTQPPEDVLKPYVERGEELLLPTPEMAASEHPVLLQGQTFQEDLVAGHVTREWKKAPMLKHSGRRVAAILYTIIDKEMAHHRQHQQQSVHATPVSATELKHTWLPRFNAPATVFGLLAATTLLASMLRRS
;
A
#
# COMPACT_ATOMS: atom_id res chain seq x y z
N LEU A 1 -14.55 2.32 7.99
CA LEU A 1 -13.28 1.56 7.98
C LEU A 1 -13.06 1.02 9.38
N CYS A 2 -12.72 -0.26 9.50
CA CYS A 2 -12.41 -0.94 10.75
C CYS A 2 -11.05 -1.65 10.63
N ALA A 3 -10.34 -1.79 11.73
CA ALA A 3 -9.11 -2.58 11.80
C ALA A 3 -9.13 -3.54 12.99
N GLU A 4 -8.78 -4.80 12.73
CA GLU A 4 -8.43 -5.77 13.77
C GLU A 4 -6.93 -5.63 14.06
N LEU A 5 -6.56 -5.49 15.33
CA LEU A 5 -5.19 -5.36 15.78
C LEU A 5 -4.61 -6.73 16.19
N THR A 6 -3.29 -6.84 16.30
CA THR A 6 -2.61 -8.11 16.63
C THR A 6 -2.90 -8.63 18.04
N ASP A 7 -3.38 -7.78 18.95
CA ASP A 7 -3.83 -8.15 20.29
C ASP A 7 -5.29 -8.61 20.34
N GLY A 8 -5.98 -8.66 19.20
CA GLY A 8 -7.38 -9.06 19.06
C GLY A 8 -8.38 -7.91 19.27
N SER A 9 -7.93 -6.73 19.67
CA SER A 9 -8.79 -5.55 19.77
C SER A 9 -9.19 -5.03 18.38
N THR A 10 -10.27 -4.25 18.32
CA THR A 10 -10.78 -3.66 17.07
C THR A 10 -10.94 -2.16 17.23
N VAL A 11 -10.53 -1.40 16.21
CA VAL A 11 -10.78 0.04 16.12
C VAL A 11 -11.71 0.34 14.95
N VAL A 12 -12.63 1.29 15.16
CA VAL A 12 -13.65 1.71 14.20
C VAL A 12 -13.45 3.18 13.85
N SER A 13 -13.72 3.53 12.59
CA SER A 13 -13.46 4.82 11.92
C SER A 13 -12.06 4.95 11.32
N GLU A 14 -11.97 5.66 10.20
CA GLU A 14 -10.69 5.97 9.54
C GLU A 14 -9.74 6.71 10.49
N VAL A 15 -10.26 7.66 11.28
CA VAL A 15 -9.48 8.45 12.24
C VAL A 15 -8.80 7.56 13.27
N ASN A 16 -9.52 6.59 13.81
CA ASN A 16 -8.97 5.68 14.82
C ASN A 16 -8.04 4.63 14.22
N VAL A 17 -8.25 4.23 12.96
CA VAL A 17 -7.31 3.37 12.23
C VAL A 17 -6.01 4.12 11.92
N ARG A 18 -6.10 5.43 11.62
CA ARG A 18 -4.95 6.30 11.35
C ARG A 18 -4.15 6.62 12.61
N SER A 19 -4.82 6.73 13.75
CA SER A 19 -4.22 7.18 15.01
C SER A 19 -3.43 6.05 15.69
N PRO A 20 -2.14 6.25 16.01
CA PRO A 20 -1.30 5.24 16.65
C PRO A 20 -1.62 5.01 18.14
N PHE A 21 -2.46 5.85 18.75
CA PHE A 21 -2.77 5.80 20.18
C PHE A 21 -4.25 5.53 20.44
N MET A 22 -4.56 4.84 21.54
CA MET A 22 -5.95 4.70 21.98
C MET A 22 -6.51 6.07 22.35
N PRO A 23 -7.77 6.37 21.98
CA PRO A 23 -8.44 7.54 22.52
C PRO A 23 -8.55 7.39 24.04
N ASP A 24 -8.46 8.51 24.76
CA ASP A 24 -8.80 8.53 26.18
C ASP A 24 -10.21 7.96 26.33
N GLU A 25 -10.40 6.94 27.17
CA GLU A 25 -11.76 6.48 27.50
C GLU A 25 -12.50 7.66 28.16
N GLU A 26 -13.42 8.28 27.42
CA GLU A 26 -14.43 9.14 28.02
C GLU A 26 -15.36 8.23 28.79
N VAL A 27 -15.19 8.18 30.11
CA VAL A 27 -16.19 7.61 31.01
C VAL A 27 -17.42 8.50 30.89
N GLU A 28 -18.37 8.07 30.05
CA GLU A 28 -19.73 8.63 30.00
C GLU A 28 -20.30 8.62 31.43
N PRO A 29 -20.68 9.77 32.02
CA PRO A 29 -21.27 9.77 33.34
C PRO A 29 -22.65 9.11 33.23
N HIS A 30 -22.81 7.96 33.89
CA HIS A 30 -24.10 7.33 34.11
C HIS A 30 -25.12 8.38 34.56
N SER A 31 -26.19 8.53 33.77
CA SER A 31 -27.30 9.42 34.03
C SER A 31 -28.05 9.00 35.30
N GLY A 32 -27.60 9.52 36.45
CA GLY A 32 -28.39 9.61 37.66
C GLY A 32 -29.31 10.82 37.53
N SER A 33 -30.62 10.55 37.48
CA SER A 33 -31.66 11.55 37.64
C SER A 33 -31.44 12.36 38.90
N ASP A 34 -31.40 13.69 38.81
CA ASP A 34 -31.94 14.54 39.87
C ASP A 34 -32.42 15.86 39.28
N SER A 35 -33.72 16.08 39.44
CA SER A 35 -34.40 17.34 39.26
C SER A 35 -33.97 18.31 40.35
N SER A 36 -33.58 19.54 39.98
CA SER A 36 -33.92 20.75 40.75
C SER A 36 -33.65 22.02 39.94
N THR A 37 -34.67 22.85 39.89
CA THR A 37 -34.68 24.22 39.38
C THR A 37 -33.77 25.15 40.18
N ASN A 38 -33.01 26.03 39.52
CA ASN A 38 -33.03 27.45 39.86
C ASN A 38 -32.41 28.33 38.78
N SER A 39 -33.09 29.45 38.55
CA SER A 39 -32.73 30.55 37.67
C SER A 39 -31.68 31.45 38.33
N SER A 40 -30.60 31.78 37.62
CA SER A 40 -29.94 33.08 37.79
C SER A 40 -29.08 33.40 36.57
N SER A 41 -29.32 34.59 36.03
CA SER A 41 -28.55 35.24 34.97
C SER A 41 -27.17 35.66 35.50
N GLY A 42 -26.11 35.09 34.95
CA GLY A 42 -24.73 35.52 35.14
C GLY A 42 -23.84 34.92 34.07
N THR A 43 -23.04 35.75 33.40
CA THR A 43 -22.02 35.33 32.44
C THR A 43 -21.11 34.28 33.08
N PRO A 44 -20.85 33.12 32.45
CA PRO A 44 -19.99 32.11 33.07
C PRO A 44 -18.57 32.68 33.21
N PRO A 45 -17.88 32.44 34.34
CA PRO A 45 -16.49 32.85 34.49
C PRO A 45 -15.61 32.14 33.45
N PRO A 46 -14.47 32.74 33.04
CA PRO A 46 -13.54 32.09 32.11
C PRO A 46 -13.14 30.74 32.67
N THR A 47 -13.34 29.70 31.86
CA THR A 47 -12.96 28.33 32.21
C THR A 47 -11.46 28.34 32.54
N PRO A 48 -11.04 27.88 33.74
CA PRO A 48 -9.62 27.77 34.03
C PRO A 48 -8.97 26.84 32.98
N PRO A 49 -7.71 27.11 32.57
CA PRO A 49 -7.03 26.21 31.65
C PRO A 49 -7.05 24.81 32.25
N LYS A 50 -7.63 23.87 31.51
CA LYS A 50 -7.69 22.46 31.89
C LYS A 50 -6.23 22.05 32.22
N PRO A 51 -5.93 21.52 33.41
CA PRO A 51 -4.59 21.02 33.68
C PRO A 51 -4.26 20.00 32.59
N GLU A 52 -3.12 20.18 31.93
CA GLU A 52 -2.57 19.18 31.00
C GLU A 52 -2.29 17.93 31.83
N SER A 53 -3.31 17.08 31.97
CA SER A 53 -3.12 15.74 32.48
C SER A 53 -2.19 15.06 31.48
N GLN A 54 -0.94 14.84 31.87
CA GLN A 54 -0.03 13.92 31.22
C GLN A 54 -0.60 12.51 31.37
N LYS A 55 -1.67 12.22 30.62
CA LYS A 55 -2.19 10.87 30.47
C LYS A 55 -1.22 10.15 29.55
N GLU A 56 -0.64 9.06 30.02
CA GLU A 56 0.22 8.20 29.21
C GLU A 56 -0.57 7.71 27.99
N LYS A 57 -0.19 8.19 26.80
CA LYS A 57 -0.75 7.71 25.54
C LYS A 57 -0.19 6.31 25.27
N ILE A 58 -1.01 5.28 25.48
CA ILE A 58 -0.63 3.90 25.19
C ILE A 58 -0.67 3.69 23.66
N LYS A 59 0.46 3.27 23.08
CA LYS A 59 0.56 2.92 21.66
C LYS A 59 -0.27 1.66 21.40
N LYS A 60 -1.07 1.69 20.32
CA LYS A 60 -1.87 0.54 19.87
C LYS A 60 -0.99 -0.61 19.38
N ALA A 61 -1.50 -1.82 19.47
CA ALA A 61 -0.97 -2.97 18.75
C ALA A 61 -1.03 -2.75 17.22
N SER A 62 -0.18 -3.46 16.47
CA SER A 62 -0.10 -3.33 15.02
C SER A 62 -1.40 -3.78 14.33
N ILE A 63 -1.69 -3.21 13.16
CA ILE A 63 -2.84 -3.62 12.34
C ILE A 63 -2.59 -5.03 11.79
N LYS A 64 -3.51 -5.95 12.09
CA LYS A 64 -3.53 -7.31 11.53
C LYS A 64 -4.26 -7.34 10.19
N ARG A 65 -5.42 -6.71 10.10
CA ARG A 65 -6.19 -6.53 8.86
C ARG A 65 -7.16 -5.35 8.96
N VAL A 66 -7.58 -4.83 7.81
CA VAL A 66 -8.64 -3.83 7.70
C VAL A 66 -9.84 -4.37 6.93
N TYR A 67 -11.02 -3.82 7.20
CA TYR A 67 -12.25 -4.16 6.51
C TYR A 67 -13.24 -3.00 6.57
N LEU A 68 -14.26 -3.03 5.71
CA LEU A 68 -15.37 -2.09 5.77
C LEU A 68 -16.46 -2.67 6.66
N GLU A 69 -17.02 -1.83 7.53
CA GLU A 69 -18.14 -2.21 8.40
C GLU A 69 -19.35 -2.64 7.58
N ASN A 70 -19.65 -1.91 6.51
CA ASN A 70 -20.57 -2.35 5.48
C ASN A 70 -19.78 -3.07 4.36
N PRO A 71 -19.85 -4.41 4.26
CA PRO A 71 -19.17 -5.15 3.20
C PRO A 71 -19.82 -4.99 1.82
N ASN A 72 -21.07 -4.50 1.76
CA ASN A 72 -21.85 -4.36 0.54
C ASN A 72 -21.81 -2.93 -0.02
N VAL A 73 -20.71 -2.22 0.19
CA VAL A 73 -20.54 -0.89 -0.41
C VAL A 73 -20.44 -1.02 -1.93
N GLU A 74 -21.21 -0.20 -2.64
CA GLU A 74 -21.14 -0.15 -4.10
C GLU A 74 -20.14 0.91 -4.54
N ALA A 75 -19.34 0.58 -5.56
CA ALA A 75 -18.45 1.54 -6.18
C ALA A 75 -19.24 2.57 -7.00
N PHE A 76 -18.78 3.81 -6.97
CA PHE A 76 -19.33 4.86 -7.84
C PHE A 76 -19.03 4.52 -9.30
N GLN A 77 -20.08 4.27 -10.09
CA GLN A 77 -19.94 3.71 -11.45
C GLN A 77 -19.06 4.54 -12.40
N PRO A 78 -19.09 5.89 -12.39
CA PRO A 78 -18.14 6.67 -13.18
C PRO A 78 -16.67 6.43 -12.83
N ALA A 79 -16.35 6.16 -11.56
CA ALA A 79 -14.98 5.83 -11.15
C ALA A 79 -14.56 4.44 -11.65
N VAL A 80 -15.47 3.46 -11.62
CA VAL A 80 -15.25 2.11 -12.19
C VAL A 80 -14.88 2.22 -13.67
N ARG A 81 -15.69 2.95 -14.46
CA ARG A 81 -15.43 3.14 -15.89
C ARG A 81 -14.11 3.86 -16.14
N ALA A 82 -13.83 4.92 -15.38
CA ALA A 82 -12.57 5.65 -15.51
C ALA A 82 -11.34 4.76 -15.24
N ILE A 83 -11.44 3.79 -14.33
CA ILE A 83 -10.37 2.82 -14.07
C ILE A 83 -10.26 1.79 -15.20
N GLU A 84 -11.38 1.28 -15.70
CA GLU A 84 -11.41 0.29 -16.79
C GLU A 84 -10.86 0.87 -18.10
N ASP A 85 -11.14 2.15 -18.38
CA ASP A 85 -10.71 2.87 -19.57
C ASP A 85 -9.30 3.50 -19.44
N ALA A 86 -8.68 3.45 -18.25
CA ALA A 86 -7.38 4.08 -18.02
C ALA A 86 -6.26 3.34 -18.75
N ASP A 87 -5.39 4.09 -19.44
CA ASP A 87 -4.12 3.56 -19.96
C ASP A 87 -3.11 3.31 -18.84
N ILE A 88 -3.17 4.11 -17.77
CA ILE A 88 -2.32 4.01 -16.58
C ILE A 88 -3.17 4.24 -15.34
N ILE A 89 -3.04 3.35 -14.35
CA ILE A 89 -3.67 3.47 -13.03
C ILE A 89 -2.58 3.79 -12.01
N ILE A 90 -2.72 4.87 -11.25
CA ILE A 90 -1.72 5.26 -10.24
C ILE A 90 -2.26 5.06 -8.84
N LEU A 91 -1.68 4.11 -8.11
CA LEU A 91 -1.83 3.99 -6.67
C LEU A 91 -0.89 4.99 -6.00
N SER A 92 -1.44 6.18 -5.73
CA SER A 92 -0.71 7.33 -5.20
C SER A 92 -0.23 7.11 -3.76
N PRO A 93 0.86 7.79 -3.33
CA PRO A 93 1.32 7.69 -1.95
C PRO A 93 0.29 8.32 -1.01
N GLY A 94 0.18 7.82 0.22
CA GLY A 94 -0.86 8.25 1.16
C GLY A 94 -0.95 7.38 2.41
N GLY A 95 -2.05 7.51 3.16
CA GLY A 95 -2.33 6.59 4.26
C GLY A 95 -2.42 5.16 3.73
N PHE A 96 -1.49 4.28 4.13
CA PHE A 96 -1.41 2.95 3.55
C PHE A 96 -2.72 2.19 3.77
N TYR A 97 -3.15 2.04 5.02
CA TYR A 97 -4.42 1.40 5.34
C TYR A 97 -5.64 2.30 5.13
N THR A 98 -5.47 3.59 5.43
CA THR A 98 -6.57 4.56 5.54
C THR A 98 -6.94 5.25 4.23
N SER A 99 -6.09 5.17 3.20
CA SER A 99 -6.35 5.73 1.88
C SER A 99 -6.23 4.66 0.79
N ILE A 100 -5.09 3.97 0.72
CA ILE A 100 -4.82 3.02 -0.37
C ILE A 100 -5.66 1.76 -0.17
N ILE A 101 -5.42 1.01 0.92
CA ILE A 101 -6.16 -0.23 1.18
C ILE A 101 -7.65 0.07 1.36
N ALA A 102 -8.03 1.15 2.03
CA ALA A 102 -9.43 1.56 2.17
C ALA A 102 -10.16 1.69 0.82
N THR A 103 -9.49 2.21 -0.21
CA THR A 103 -10.03 2.29 -1.57
C THR A 103 -10.15 0.91 -2.21
N LEU A 104 -9.16 0.04 -2.01
CA LEU A 104 -9.14 -1.33 -2.54
C LEU A 104 -10.11 -2.29 -1.85
N LEU A 105 -10.59 -1.94 -0.64
CA LEU A 105 -11.64 -2.71 0.03
C LEU A 105 -13.01 -2.58 -0.63
N VAL A 106 -13.21 -1.58 -1.50
CA VAL A 106 -14.45 -1.44 -2.29
C VAL A 106 -14.39 -2.44 -3.45
N PRO A 107 -15.23 -3.49 -3.49
CA PRO A 107 -15.08 -4.58 -4.46
C PRO A 107 -15.09 -4.10 -5.91
N GLY A 108 -16.01 -3.19 -6.25
CA GLY A 108 -16.10 -2.65 -7.60
C GLY A 108 -14.86 -1.86 -8.06
N ILE A 109 -14.09 -1.26 -7.14
CA ILE A 109 -12.84 -0.57 -7.46
C ILE A 109 -11.71 -1.58 -7.69
N ARG A 110 -11.53 -2.53 -6.77
CA ARG A 110 -10.55 -3.61 -6.92
C ARG A 110 -10.76 -4.37 -8.23
N ASP A 111 -12.01 -4.76 -8.49
CA ASP A 111 -12.33 -5.56 -9.66
C ASP A 111 -12.16 -4.76 -10.97
N ALA A 112 -12.38 -3.43 -10.93
CA ALA A 112 -12.10 -2.55 -12.07
C ALA A 112 -10.60 -2.50 -12.39
N ILE A 113 -9.74 -2.35 -11.38
CA ILE A 113 -8.28 -2.40 -11.55
C ILE A 113 -7.87 -3.74 -12.15
N ALA A 114 -8.39 -4.84 -11.60
CA ALA A 114 -8.09 -6.18 -12.10
C ALA A 114 -8.58 -6.45 -13.52
N ARG A 115 -9.65 -5.77 -13.98
CA ARG A 115 -10.18 -5.88 -15.35
C ARG A 115 -9.50 -4.93 -16.33
N SER A 116 -9.03 -3.76 -15.88
CA SER A 116 -8.37 -2.77 -16.73
C SER A 116 -7.20 -3.35 -17.52
N ALA A 117 -7.00 -2.87 -18.74
CA ALA A 117 -5.83 -3.18 -19.56
C ALA A 117 -4.67 -2.21 -19.30
N GLY A 118 -4.91 -1.12 -18.58
CA GLY A 118 -3.88 -0.13 -18.26
C GLY A 118 -2.88 -0.63 -17.23
N ALA A 119 -1.64 -0.13 -17.35
CA ALA A 119 -0.59 -0.51 -16.41
C ALA A 119 -0.84 0.13 -15.04
N THR A 120 -0.74 -0.67 -13.98
CA THR A 120 -0.89 -0.24 -12.60
C THR A 120 0.47 0.14 -12.02
N VAL A 121 0.59 1.41 -11.62
CA VAL A 121 1.79 2.00 -11.03
C VAL A 121 1.55 2.25 -9.55
N TYR A 122 2.35 1.67 -8.68
CA TYR A 122 2.37 2.00 -7.26
C TYR A 122 3.47 3.01 -6.95
N VAL A 123 3.11 4.15 -6.35
CA VAL A 123 4.07 5.11 -5.84
C VAL A 123 4.19 4.90 -4.33
N SER A 124 5.31 4.33 -3.90
CA SER A 124 5.54 4.01 -2.50
C SER A 124 5.62 5.25 -1.63
N ASN A 125 5.06 5.16 -0.43
CA ASN A 125 5.41 6.07 0.65
C ASN A 125 6.93 6.09 0.87
N VAL A 126 7.46 7.24 1.31
CA VAL A 126 8.89 7.43 1.59
C VAL A 126 9.30 6.74 2.89
N THR A 127 8.41 6.76 3.89
CA THR A 127 8.62 6.16 5.21
C THR A 127 7.46 5.27 5.60
N THR A 128 7.69 4.42 6.59
CA THR A 128 6.60 3.80 7.36
C THR A 128 5.76 4.87 8.04
N GLN A 129 4.54 4.50 8.40
CA GLN A 129 3.56 5.36 9.05
C GLN A 129 3.29 4.79 10.44
N ASN A 130 3.65 5.55 11.47
CA ASN A 130 3.55 5.12 12.86
C ASN A 130 2.14 4.59 13.19
N GLY A 131 2.06 3.37 13.73
CA GLY A 131 0.82 2.68 14.08
C GLY A 131 0.05 2.07 12.91
N GLN A 132 0.49 2.27 11.66
CA GLN A 132 -0.08 1.64 10.47
C GLN A 132 0.90 0.63 9.86
N THR A 133 2.11 1.05 9.53
CA THR A 133 3.11 0.22 8.82
C THR A 133 4.42 0.12 9.58
N ASP A 134 4.35 0.09 10.91
CA ASP A 134 5.53 -0.09 11.78
C ASP A 134 6.32 -1.35 11.39
N GLY A 135 7.63 -1.20 11.18
CA GLY A 135 8.53 -2.28 10.79
C GLY A 135 8.31 -2.83 9.36
N TYR A 136 7.51 -2.17 8.53
CA TYR A 136 7.33 -2.61 7.15
C TYR A 136 8.56 -2.29 6.31
N THR A 137 8.95 -3.23 5.45
CA THR A 137 9.83 -2.97 4.31
C THR A 137 9.01 -2.63 3.07
N LEU A 138 9.66 -2.20 2.00
CA LEU A 138 8.99 -2.00 0.71
C LEU A 138 8.43 -3.34 0.17
N GLU A 139 9.17 -4.44 0.30
CA GLU A 139 8.69 -5.78 -0.07
C GLU A 139 7.45 -6.16 0.71
N LYS A 140 7.43 -5.93 2.04
CA LYS A 140 6.25 -6.23 2.85
C LYS A 140 5.05 -5.40 2.42
N THR A 141 5.29 -4.14 2.05
CA THR A 141 4.25 -3.25 1.53
C THR A 141 3.64 -3.80 0.24
N LEU A 142 4.47 -4.29 -0.69
CA LEU A 142 4.01 -4.91 -1.94
C LEU A 142 3.32 -6.26 -1.71
N GLU A 143 3.80 -7.07 -0.77
CA GLU A 143 3.15 -8.33 -0.36
C GLU A 143 1.73 -8.05 0.13
N VAL A 144 1.57 -7.07 1.02
CA VAL A 144 0.24 -6.68 1.52
C VAL A 144 -0.65 -6.16 0.40
N LEU A 145 -0.16 -5.29 -0.49
CA LEU A 145 -0.95 -4.83 -1.66
C LEU A 145 -1.40 -5.99 -2.55
N SER A 146 -0.53 -6.98 -2.77
CA SER A 146 -0.83 -8.17 -3.57
C SER A 146 -1.96 -9.01 -2.97
N THR A 147 -2.18 -8.97 -1.65
CA THR A 147 -3.34 -9.64 -1.03
C THR A 147 -4.68 -9.03 -1.43
N TYR A 148 -4.69 -7.75 -1.86
CA TYR A 148 -5.90 -7.06 -2.29
C TYR A 148 -6.07 -7.05 -3.81
N LEU A 149 -4.98 -6.86 -4.55
CA LEU A 149 -5.01 -6.71 -6.01
C LEU A 149 -4.81 -8.03 -6.76
N GLY A 150 -4.28 -9.06 -6.09
CA GLY A 150 -3.79 -10.28 -6.71
C GLY A 150 -2.29 -10.22 -7.03
N THR A 151 -1.69 -11.38 -7.23
CA THR A 151 -0.27 -11.51 -7.59
C THR A 151 -0.02 -10.87 -8.96
N ASN A 152 1.08 -10.10 -9.07
CA ASN A 152 1.49 -9.39 -10.30
C ASN A 152 0.52 -8.30 -10.80
N ALA A 153 -0.36 -7.78 -9.94
CA ALA A 153 -1.28 -6.71 -10.32
C ALA A 153 -0.65 -5.30 -10.32
N ILE A 154 0.61 -5.17 -9.90
CA ILE A 154 1.38 -3.92 -9.95
C ILE A 154 2.49 -4.11 -10.98
N ASP A 155 2.41 -3.37 -12.08
CA ASP A 155 3.34 -3.45 -13.20
C ASP A 155 4.61 -2.63 -12.94
N TYR A 156 4.46 -1.50 -12.23
CA TYR A 156 5.54 -0.58 -11.93
C TYR A 156 5.48 -0.11 -10.48
N VAL A 157 6.65 0.01 -9.85
CA VAL A 157 6.79 0.62 -8.52
C VAL A 157 7.70 1.83 -8.64
N ILE A 158 7.27 2.97 -8.11
CA ILE A 158 8.11 4.17 -7.95
C ILE A 158 8.45 4.30 -6.46
N ALA A 159 9.72 4.20 -6.10
CA ALA A 159 10.15 4.32 -4.71
C ALA A 159 11.39 5.21 -4.56
N ASN A 160 11.54 5.83 -3.39
CA ASN A 160 12.75 6.57 -3.06
C ASN A 160 13.92 5.59 -2.83
N ASN A 161 15.09 5.90 -3.38
CA ASN A 161 16.31 5.10 -3.18
C ASN A 161 17.43 5.88 -2.51
N THR A 162 17.15 7.10 -2.06
CA THR A 162 18.17 8.03 -1.54
C THR A 162 17.98 8.24 -0.05
N GLN A 163 19.08 8.15 0.69
CA GLN A 163 19.11 8.49 2.11
C GLN A 163 19.02 10.03 2.30
N PRO A 164 18.09 10.54 3.12
CA PRO A 164 18.09 11.92 3.56
C PRO A 164 19.30 12.33 4.39
N PRO A 165 19.63 13.64 4.41
CA PRO A 165 20.43 14.22 5.49
C PRO A 165 19.85 13.85 6.86
N GLU A 166 20.73 13.63 7.84
CA GLU A 166 20.36 13.13 9.18
C GLU A 166 19.41 14.10 9.91
N ASP A 167 19.59 15.41 9.75
CA ASP A 167 18.73 16.43 10.36
C ASP A 167 17.30 16.42 9.83
N VAL A 168 17.11 16.04 8.56
CA VAL A 168 15.78 15.87 7.95
C VAL A 168 15.14 14.55 8.38
N LEU A 169 15.93 13.49 8.55
CA LEU A 169 15.44 12.18 8.94
C LEU A 169 15.14 12.06 10.45
N LYS A 170 15.89 12.77 11.29
CA LYS A 170 15.82 12.67 12.75
C LYS A 170 14.38 12.76 13.31
N PRO A 171 13.52 13.72 12.91
CA PRO A 171 12.15 13.78 13.42
C PRO A 171 11.28 12.57 13.06
N TYR A 172 11.61 11.84 11.99
CA TYR A 172 10.90 10.63 11.57
C TYR A 172 11.35 9.43 12.42
N VAL A 173 12.66 9.28 12.61
CA VAL A 173 13.23 8.24 13.48
C VAL A 173 12.78 8.40 14.94
N GLU A 174 12.71 9.64 15.45
CA GLU A 174 12.18 9.94 16.79
C GLU A 174 10.69 9.54 16.95
N ARG A 175 9.93 9.46 15.86
CA ARG A 175 8.56 8.94 15.83
C ARG A 175 8.48 7.43 15.60
N GLY A 176 9.61 6.74 15.44
CA GLY A 176 9.67 5.32 15.09
C GLY A 176 9.34 5.03 13.62
N GLU A 177 9.49 6.02 12.73
CA GLU A 177 9.29 5.86 11.29
C GLU A 177 10.63 5.50 10.60
N GLU A 178 10.57 4.57 9.65
CA GLU A 178 11.71 4.01 8.93
C GLU A 178 11.56 4.29 7.42
N LEU A 179 12.67 4.39 6.68
CA LEU A 179 12.62 4.61 5.24
C LEU A 179 12.21 3.33 4.50
N LEU A 180 11.30 3.47 3.55
CA LEU A 180 10.90 2.38 2.65
C LEU A 180 11.82 2.37 1.41
N LEU A 181 13.03 1.87 1.60
CA LEU A 181 14.03 1.75 0.54
C LEU A 181 13.87 0.43 -0.22
N PRO A 182 14.11 0.41 -1.54
CA PRO A 182 14.18 -0.82 -2.31
C PRO A 182 15.48 -1.58 -2.00
N THR A 183 15.38 -2.91 -1.98
CA THR A 183 16.56 -3.79 -1.93
C THR A 183 17.28 -3.84 -3.28
N PRO A 184 18.57 -4.24 -3.30
CA PRO A 184 19.31 -4.45 -4.54
C PRO A 184 18.60 -5.43 -5.51
N GLU A 185 17.96 -6.47 -4.97
CA GLU A 185 17.21 -7.46 -5.74
C GLU A 185 16.01 -6.83 -6.45
N MET A 186 15.26 -5.96 -5.77
CA MET A 186 14.15 -5.22 -6.37
C MET A 186 14.62 -4.28 -7.50
N ALA A 187 15.76 -3.60 -7.28
CA ALA A 187 16.34 -2.70 -8.27
C ALA A 187 16.86 -3.43 -9.51
N ALA A 188 17.20 -4.72 -9.39
CA ALA A 188 17.71 -5.56 -10.49
C ALA A 188 16.63 -6.39 -11.21
N SER A 189 15.36 -6.29 -10.80
CA SER A 189 14.26 -7.10 -11.36
C SER A 189 13.82 -6.67 -12.77
N GLU A 190 13.13 -7.54 -13.51
CA GLU A 190 12.61 -7.24 -14.86
C GLU A 190 11.54 -6.14 -14.88
N HIS A 191 10.87 -5.93 -13.75
CA HIS A 191 9.94 -4.82 -13.51
C HIS A 191 10.58 -3.92 -12.45
N PRO A 192 11.67 -3.20 -12.81
CA PRO A 192 12.49 -2.53 -11.84
C PRO A 192 11.64 -1.51 -11.09
N VAL A 193 11.84 -1.46 -9.77
CA VAL A 193 11.39 -0.32 -8.97
C VAL A 193 12.08 0.91 -9.54
N LEU A 194 11.32 1.81 -10.18
CA LEU A 194 11.83 3.04 -10.74
C LEU A 194 12.22 3.97 -9.58
N LEU A 195 13.53 4.13 -9.46
CA LEU A 195 14.15 4.74 -8.31
C LEU A 195 14.09 6.27 -8.41
N GLN A 196 13.39 6.90 -7.46
CA GLN A 196 13.40 8.34 -7.32
C GLN A 196 14.64 8.79 -6.53
N GLY A 197 15.64 9.31 -7.26
CA GLY A 197 16.81 9.97 -6.69
C GLY A 197 16.48 11.34 -6.09
N GLN A 198 17.01 11.61 -4.89
CA GLN A 198 16.88 12.84 -4.08
C GLN A 198 15.42 13.30 -3.85
N THR A 199 14.84 12.76 -2.78
CA THR A 199 13.57 13.18 -2.20
C THR A 199 13.78 14.33 -1.23
N PHE A 200 14.28 15.44 -1.71
CA PHE A 200 14.24 16.69 -0.95
C PHE A 200 13.77 17.74 -1.92
N GLN A 201 12.94 18.65 -1.42
CA GLN A 201 12.69 19.93 -2.06
C GLN A 201 13.94 20.36 -2.82
N GLU A 202 13.85 20.63 -4.13
CA GLU A 202 15.02 21.09 -4.91
C GLU A 202 15.75 22.23 -4.16
N ASP A 203 14.98 23.02 -3.41
CA ASP A 203 15.37 24.07 -2.47
C ASP A 203 16.35 23.62 -1.35
N LEU A 204 16.24 22.40 -0.81
CA LEU A 204 17.11 21.91 0.28
C LEU A 204 18.49 21.48 -0.21
N VAL A 205 18.59 20.99 -1.45
CA VAL A 205 19.87 20.61 -2.06
C VAL A 205 20.58 21.82 -2.67
N ALA A 206 19.82 22.85 -3.06
CA ALA A 206 20.34 24.02 -3.76
C ALA A 206 20.67 25.21 -2.84
N GLY A 207 20.99 25.03 -1.56
CA GLY A 207 21.54 26.10 -0.69
C GLY A 207 20.72 27.41 -0.54
N HIS A 208 19.53 27.47 -1.14
CA HIS A 208 18.65 28.63 -1.19
C HIS A 208 17.31 28.23 -0.59
N VAL A 209 17.26 28.21 0.74
CA VAL A 209 15.98 28.25 1.45
C VAL A 209 15.92 29.56 2.19
N THR A 210 15.25 30.56 1.60
CA THR A 210 14.47 31.50 2.39
C THR A 210 13.53 30.64 3.23
N ARG A 211 13.86 30.47 4.52
CA ARG A 211 13.01 29.75 5.48
C ARG A 211 11.69 30.49 5.61
N GLU A 212 10.75 30.19 4.73
CA GLU A 212 9.38 30.62 4.90
C GLU A 212 8.78 29.84 6.08
N TRP A 213 8.84 30.50 7.23
CA TRP A 213 8.19 30.13 8.48
C TRP A 213 8.74 28.85 9.15
N LYS A 214 8.52 28.73 10.46
CA LYS A 214 9.05 27.71 11.39
C LYS A 214 8.55 26.27 11.12
N LYS A 215 8.36 25.85 9.88
CA LYS A 215 7.94 24.48 9.55
C LYS A 215 9.17 23.59 9.44
N ALA A 216 9.15 22.47 10.16
CA ALA A 216 10.17 21.45 10.04
C ALA A 216 10.25 20.96 8.58
N PRO A 217 11.45 20.69 8.04
CA PRO A 217 11.59 20.09 6.73
C PRO A 217 10.83 18.74 6.70
N MET A 218 9.97 18.56 5.70
CA MET A 218 9.19 17.33 5.53
C MET A 218 9.77 16.50 4.37
N LEU A 219 9.90 15.21 4.60
CA LEU A 219 10.11 14.21 3.55
C LEU A 219 8.86 14.17 2.66
N LYS A 220 9.03 14.49 1.38
CA LYS A 220 7.97 14.48 0.36
C LYS A 220 8.55 14.10 -0.99
N HIS A 221 7.78 13.38 -1.80
CA HIS A 221 8.15 13.15 -3.19
C HIS A 221 8.38 14.48 -3.94
N SER A 222 9.40 14.51 -4.79
CA SER A 222 9.49 15.54 -5.84
C SER A 222 8.46 15.21 -6.92
N GLY A 223 7.38 15.99 -7.00
CA GLY A 223 6.34 15.82 -8.01
C GLY A 223 6.88 15.90 -9.44
N ARG A 224 7.89 16.75 -9.69
CA ARG A 224 8.58 16.84 -10.99
C ARG A 224 9.25 15.53 -11.38
N ARG A 225 9.97 14.89 -10.44
CA ARG A 225 10.64 13.61 -10.69
C ARG A 225 9.64 12.46 -10.85
N VAL A 226 8.61 12.39 -10.01
CA VAL A 226 7.54 11.39 -10.15
C VAL A 226 6.87 11.54 -11.52
N ALA A 227 6.54 12.76 -11.94
CA ALA A 227 5.96 13.02 -13.26
C ALA A 227 6.90 12.58 -14.41
N ALA A 228 8.19 12.88 -14.33
CA ALA A 228 9.16 12.45 -15.34
C ALA A 228 9.24 10.92 -15.47
N ILE A 229 9.21 10.20 -14.33
CA ILE A 229 9.19 8.74 -14.30
C ILE A 229 7.87 8.22 -14.90
N LEU A 230 6.73 8.83 -14.55
CA LEU A 230 5.42 8.49 -15.13
C LEU A 230 5.39 8.69 -16.64
N TYR A 231 5.95 9.79 -17.17
CA TYR A 231 6.06 9.98 -18.62
C TYR A 231 6.89 8.88 -19.28
N THR A 232 7.97 8.44 -18.63
CA THR A 232 8.80 7.34 -19.12
C THR A 232 8.01 6.02 -19.16
N ILE A 233 7.19 5.74 -18.13
CA ILE A 233 6.28 4.58 -18.12
C ILE A 233 5.26 4.69 -19.26
N ILE A 234 4.61 5.84 -19.41
CA ILE A 234 3.63 6.10 -20.47
C ILE A 234 4.24 5.85 -21.86
N ASP A 235 5.43 6.39 -22.14
CA ASP A 235 6.11 6.19 -23.41
C ASP A 235 6.40 4.71 -23.69
N LYS A 236 6.80 3.96 -22.64
CA LYS A 236 7.06 2.52 -22.73
C LYS A 236 5.79 1.72 -23.03
N GLU A 237 4.70 1.98 -22.31
CA GLU A 237 3.40 1.31 -22.55
C GLU A 237 2.84 1.64 -23.94
N MET A 238 2.93 2.90 -24.38
CA MET A 238 2.52 3.30 -25.72
C MET A 238 3.37 2.64 -26.82
N ALA A 239 4.67 2.43 -26.59
CA ALA A 239 5.51 1.67 -27.50
C ALA A 239 5.12 0.18 -27.57
N HIS A 240 4.86 -0.44 -26.41
CA HIS A 240 4.40 -1.82 -26.31
C HIS A 240 3.06 -2.04 -27.05
N HIS A 241 2.09 -1.15 -26.86
CA HIS A 241 0.80 -1.20 -27.54
C HIS A 241 0.94 -1.08 -29.07
N ARG A 242 1.81 -0.19 -29.57
CA ARG A 242 2.07 -0.05 -31.01
C ARG A 242 2.68 -1.32 -31.63
N GLN A 243 3.60 -1.96 -30.93
CA GLN A 243 4.24 -3.19 -31.42
C GLN A 243 3.23 -4.35 -31.51
N HIS A 244 2.38 -4.54 -30.50
CA HIS A 244 1.33 -5.57 -30.53
C HIS A 244 0.29 -5.34 -31.61
N GLN A 245 -0.09 -4.08 -31.87
CA GLN A 245 -1.00 -3.76 -32.98
C GLN A 245 -0.36 -4.03 -34.36
N GLN A 246 0.94 -3.75 -34.53
CA GLN A 246 1.63 -4.05 -35.79
C GLN A 246 1.80 -5.56 -36.03
N GLN A 247 2.03 -6.34 -34.96
CA GLN A 247 2.14 -7.80 -35.06
C GLN A 247 0.78 -8.47 -35.32
N SER A 248 -0.31 -7.98 -34.74
CA SER A 248 -1.66 -8.53 -34.96
C SER A 248 -2.20 -8.27 -36.37
N VAL A 249 -1.83 -7.15 -37.00
CA VAL A 249 -2.19 -6.85 -38.40
C VAL A 249 -1.47 -7.79 -39.40
N HIS A 250 -0.33 -8.37 -39.01
CA HIS A 250 0.43 -9.32 -39.82
C HIS A 250 0.18 -10.80 -39.48
N ALA A 251 -0.62 -11.09 -38.46
CA ALA A 251 -0.98 -12.46 -38.07
C ALA A 251 -2.30 -12.90 -38.74
N THR A 252 -2.27 -14.03 -39.45
CA THR A 252 -3.49 -14.73 -39.93
C THR A 252 -4.38 -15.11 -38.75
N PRO A 253 -5.73 -15.04 -38.90
CA PRO A 253 -6.62 -15.14 -37.76
C PRO A 253 -6.64 -16.57 -37.21
N VAL A 254 -6.23 -16.71 -35.95
CA VAL A 254 -6.51 -17.91 -35.13
C VAL A 254 -7.56 -17.53 -34.09
N SER A 255 -8.55 -18.40 -33.94
CA SER A 255 -9.76 -18.27 -33.13
C SER A 255 -9.55 -17.65 -31.74
N ALA A 256 -10.36 -16.64 -31.43
CA ALA A 256 -10.35 -15.92 -30.16
C ALA A 256 -10.95 -16.76 -29.01
N THR A 257 -10.09 -17.23 -28.11
CA THR A 257 -10.48 -17.51 -26.72
C THR A 257 -9.23 -17.48 -25.82
N GLU A 258 -8.72 -16.30 -25.50
CA GLU A 258 -7.69 -16.15 -24.45
C GLU A 258 -7.99 -14.91 -23.60
N LEU A 259 -8.55 -15.18 -22.41
CA LEU A 259 -8.63 -14.26 -21.28
C LEU A 259 -7.22 -14.02 -20.72
N LYS A 260 -6.99 -12.81 -20.20
CA LYS A 260 -5.75 -12.27 -19.63
C LYS A 260 -4.67 -13.32 -19.28
N HIS A 261 -3.59 -13.28 -20.05
CA HIS A 261 -2.25 -13.80 -19.78
C HIS A 261 -2.11 -14.78 -18.59
N THR A 262 -2.35 -16.06 -18.85
CA THR A 262 -1.72 -17.15 -18.10
C THR A 262 -0.23 -17.18 -18.44
N TRP A 263 0.58 -16.46 -17.67
CA TRP A 263 2.04 -16.66 -17.67
C TRP A 263 2.33 -18.03 -17.03
N LEU A 264 2.56 -19.04 -17.87
CA LEU A 264 3.22 -20.28 -17.46
C LEU A 264 4.72 -19.98 -17.24
N PRO A 265 5.33 -20.39 -16.12
CA PRO A 265 6.76 -20.26 -15.95
C PRO A 265 7.46 -21.20 -16.95
N ARG A 266 8.29 -20.64 -17.84
CA ARG A 266 9.25 -21.42 -18.63
C ARG A 266 10.38 -21.91 -17.72
N PHE A 267 10.15 -23.03 -17.02
CA PHE A 267 11.25 -23.84 -16.51
C PHE A 267 11.83 -24.68 -17.65
N ASN A 268 12.96 -24.25 -18.20
CA ASN A 268 13.86 -25.14 -18.91
C ASN A 268 14.82 -25.76 -17.90
N ALA A 269 14.60 -27.02 -17.55
CA ALA A 269 15.63 -27.90 -17.00
C ALA A 269 15.67 -29.17 -17.85
N PRO A 270 16.86 -29.74 -18.16
CA PRO A 270 16.97 -30.84 -19.10
C PRO A 270 16.43 -32.13 -18.49
N ALA A 271 15.67 -32.88 -19.31
CA ALA A 271 15.23 -34.22 -19.00
C ALA A 271 16.43 -35.16 -18.87
N THR A 272 16.75 -35.55 -17.63
CA THR A 272 17.55 -36.75 -17.38
C THR A 272 17.25 -37.34 -15.98
N VAL A 273 16.53 -38.46 -16.02
CA VAL A 273 16.63 -39.66 -15.16
C VAL A 273 15.96 -39.68 -13.78
N PHE A 274 15.19 -40.77 -13.58
CA PHE A 274 14.61 -41.36 -12.36
C PHE A 274 13.36 -40.67 -11.79
N GLY A 275 12.21 -41.32 -11.59
CA GLY A 275 11.88 -42.74 -11.63
C GLY A 275 10.59 -42.90 -10.81
N LEU A 276 9.45 -43.04 -11.50
CA LEU A 276 8.16 -43.33 -10.88
C LEU A 276 8.14 -44.81 -10.52
N LEU A 277 8.02 -45.16 -9.23
CA LEU A 277 7.41 -46.41 -8.78
C LEU A 277 7.21 -46.39 -7.26
N ALA A 278 6.08 -45.82 -6.86
CA ALA A 278 5.39 -46.22 -5.64
C ALA A 278 4.15 -47.02 -6.07
N ALA A 279 4.27 -48.34 -6.14
CA ALA A 279 3.14 -49.25 -6.01
C ALA A 279 3.63 -50.69 -5.83
N THR A 280 3.14 -51.28 -4.74
CA THR A 280 2.87 -52.72 -4.57
C THR A 280 4.05 -53.67 -4.42
N THR A 281 4.42 -53.84 -3.15
CA THR A 281 4.56 -55.15 -2.52
C THR A 281 3.52 -56.16 -3.04
N LEU A 282 3.94 -57.19 -3.79
CA LEU A 282 3.56 -58.59 -3.58
C LEU A 282 4.29 -59.53 -4.55
N LEU A 283 4.98 -60.52 -3.97
CA LEU A 283 5.13 -61.89 -4.45
C LEU A 283 5.81 -62.17 -5.82
N ALA A 284 7.11 -62.44 -5.76
CA ALA A 284 7.78 -63.59 -6.41
C ALA A 284 9.25 -63.58 -5.92
N SER A 285 9.63 -64.20 -4.80
CA SER A 285 9.75 -65.65 -4.64
C SER A 285 9.94 -66.38 -5.97
N MET A 286 11.14 -66.93 -6.15
CA MET A 286 11.59 -67.84 -7.22
C MET A 286 12.45 -67.18 -8.29
N LEU A 287 13.75 -67.18 -8.03
CA LEU A 287 14.85 -67.71 -8.86
C LEU A 287 16.16 -67.24 -8.18
N ARG A 288 16.60 -67.86 -7.07
CA ARG A 288 17.22 -69.20 -6.94
C ARG A 288 18.55 -69.27 -7.70
N ARG A 289 19.64 -69.29 -6.91
CA ARG A 289 20.96 -69.91 -7.16
C ARG A 289 21.72 -69.42 -8.40
N SER A 290 22.80 -68.67 -8.18
CA SER A 290 24.19 -69.15 -8.08
C SER A 290 25.11 -67.96 -7.80
#